data_AF-A0A420DRY6-F1
#
_entry.id   AF-A0A420DRY6-F1
#
_cell.length_a   1.000
_cell.length_b   1.000
_cell.length_c   1.000
_cell.angle_alpha   90.00
_cell.angle_beta   90.00
_cell.angle_gamma   90.00
#
_symmetry.space_group_name_H-M   'P 1'
#
loop_
_entity.id
_entity.type
_entity.pdbx_description
1 polymer ?
#
loop_
_entity_poly.entity_id
_entity_poly.type
_entity_poly.pdbx_seq_one_letter_code
_entity_poly.pdbx_strand_id
1 'polypeptide(L)'
;MRNKIDLSSDPTALFLNPWQDEGLKLLQEPEFFWRKVPLPVIEGFAVSAHTEINAKIQSYLTSVDKGKRFKSAVEVNSVPAVVEQASFRKSHLLAREALVLSGASATRLINTFLWGSESCEDEDTGRGSKLDEYFAKCSATNAGKKIPLEMTFLEPDLDFAIECRNTFNYYHFITESLSQLCVLDAVGFQGNVYFHFPNQEDKHRNFADAFVAALFPEYAGRVFFERAPKEYDLVLTAYDFFGGICQMPAADMEKLGEVAPSGIVPGTVGFMQNLAMNSVSSALLSLRRRALKAIEGHNFSHLPKRFFIGRGDAQSRARPLAGQDLLLEHLLRFGFEYVIFEDLAPLEQIAIMAQAEMMISHHGAGFTNMLFASPDTYVIELGTLQTAKKRWADFWPHAIASQCRYISFFADFSSEDPLKEPDFARDGIVPTSVSSGGAAQVMAFVVTLLGRLPTVPDDKSLAVLAKRVLKAGAADQALALLEKHREMVTTSLDLCLLLADCHKALEQPKSELIALEQAFKAQPTRWQTLIRIIWCANHCERPQVIRWALSRLEVDFPERHATFVKNHDWVRFVA
;
A
#
# COMPACT_ATOMS: atom_id res chain seq x y z
N MET A 1 0.69 -36.68 -10.84
CA MET A 1 0.06 -36.58 -9.50
C MET A 1 0.85 -35.70 -8.52
N ARG A 2 2.19 -35.75 -8.47
CA ARG A 2 3.02 -35.03 -7.47
C ARG A 2 2.92 -33.48 -7.42
N ASN A 3 2.48 -32.80 -8.47
CA ASN A 3 2.38 -31.32 -8.51
C ASN A 3 0.96 -30.76 -8.22
N LYS A 4 -0.01 -31.62 -7.82
CA LYS A 4 -1.38 -31.17 -7.48
C LYS A 4 -1.43 -30.82 -6.00
N ILE A 5 -2.09 -29.71 -5.68
CA ILE A 5 -2.47 -29.35 -4.31
C ILE A 5 -3.97 -29.62 -4.21
N ASP A 6 -4.34 -30.47 -3.26
CA ASP A 6 -5.74 -30.76 -2.95
C ASP A 6 -6.17 -29.86 -1.77
N LEU A 7 -7.21 -29.06 -1.98
CA LEU A 7 -7.76 -28.13 -0.99
C LEU A 7 -9.21 -28.49 -0.65
N SER A 8 -9.58 -29.77 -0.81
CA SER A 8 -10.93 -30.28 -0.49
C SER A 8 -11.11 -30.65 0.98
N SER A 9 -10.03 -30.89 1.71
CA SER A 9 -10.06 -31.28 3.13
C SER A 9 -10.31 -30.11 4.10
N ASP A 10 -10.51 -30.43 5.38
CA ASP A 10 -10.66 -29.43 6.44
C ASP A 10 -9.37 -28.60 6.62
N PRO A 11 -9.46 -27.27 6.86
CA PRO A 11 -8.29 -26.43 7.11
C PRO A 11 -7.31 -26.97 8.17
N THR A 12 -7.80 -27.66 9.20
CA THR A 12 -6.96 -28.27 10.26
C THR A 12 -6.03 -29.35 9.72
N ALA A 13 -6.45 -30.08 8.69
CA ALA A 13 -5.62 -31.10 8.05
C ALA A 13 -4.75 -30.56 6.90
N LEU A 14 -5.09 -29.36 6.40
CA LEU A 14 -4.41 -28.74 5.26
C LEU A 14 -3.26 -27.83 5.67
N PHE A 15 -3.48 -26.97 6.67
CA PHE A 15 -2.56 -25.88 7.00
C PHE A 15 -1.78 -26.18 8.27
N LEU A 16 -0.47 -26.00 8.17
CA LEU A 16 0.44 -26.10 9.30
C LEU A 16 0.18 -24.97 10.29
N ASN A 17 0.00 -25.31 11.56
CA ASN A 17 0.02 -24.38 12.69
C ASN A 17 1.40 -24.42 13.37
N PRO A 18 2.28 -23.42 13.15
CA PRO A 18 3.66 -23.50 13.60
C PRO A 18 3.83 -23.41 15.12
N TRP A 19 2.77 -23.09 15.88
CA TRP A 19 2.80 -23.14 17.35
C TRP A 19 2.60 -24.55 17.93
N GLN A 20 2.18 -25.51 17.12
CA GLN A 20 1.75 -26.83 17.60
C GLN A 20 2.29 -27.98 16.76
N ASP A 21 2.35 -27.80 15.45
CA ASP A 21 2.71 -28.86 14.51
C ASP A 21 4.23 -28.90 14.31
N GLU A 22 4.73 -30.11 14.07
CA GLU A 22 6.13 -30.32 13.71
C GLU A 22 6.39 -29.98 12.23
N GLY A 23 7.66 -29.86 11.87
CA GLY A 23 8.10 -29.71 10.48
C GLY A 23 8.56 -28.30 10.12
N LEU A 24 8.24 -27.28 10.92
CA LEU A 24 8.78 -25.93 10.80
C LEU A 24 9.32 -25.45 12.14
N LYS A 25 10.58 -24.98 12.16
CA LYS A 25 11.21 -24.37 13.35
C LYS A 25 11.91 -23.08 12.95
N LEU A 26 11.92 -22.10 13.83
CA LEU A 26 12.64 -20.84 13.60
C LEU A 26 14.12 -21.01 13.97
N LEU A 27 15.02 -20.28 13.31
CA LEU A 27 16.44 -20.29 13.70
C LEU A 27 16.74 -19.39 14.90
N GLN A 28 15.83 -18.46 15.22
CA GLN A 28 15.96 -17.54 16.35
C GLN A 28 14.59 -17.08 16.84
N GLU A 29 14.52 -16.65 18.10
CA GLU A 29 13.29 -16.02 18.63
C GLU A 29 13.04 -14.70 17.89
N PRO A 30 11.83 -14.49 17.33
CA PRO A 30 11.52 -13.25 16.62
C PRO A 30 11.46 -12.10 17.62
N GLU A 31 12.14 -10.99 17.32
CA GLU A 31 12.09 -9.75 18.13
C GLU A 31 10.65 -9.23 18.27
N PHE A 32 9.86 -9.39 17.21
CA PHE A 32 8.44 -9.08 17.16
C PHE A 32 7.76 -9.96 16.12
N PHE A 33 6.44 -10.15 16.24
CA PHE A 33 5.62 -10.74 15.18
C PHE A 33 5.09 -9.68 14.23
N TRP A 34 4.64 -8.56 14.80
CA TRP A 34 4.24 -7.37 14.10
C TRP A 34 4.49 -6.12 14.96
N ARG A 35 4.59 -4.95 14.34
CA ARG A 35 4.64 -3.65 15.03
C ARG A 35 4.01 -2.53 14.21
N LYS A 36 3.66 -1.42 14.85
CA LYS A 36 3.11 -0.24 14.18
C LYS A 36 4.22 0.49 13.43
N VAL A 37 3.94 0.94 12.22
CA VAL A 37 4.81 1.83 11.44
C VAL A 37 4.01 3.01 10.87
N PRO A 38 4.67 4.14 10.55
CA PRO A 38 3.99 5.30 9.99
C PRO A 38 3.26 5.00 8.68
N LEU A 39 2.12 5.67 8.47
CA LEU A 39 1.41 5.62 7.20
C LEU A 39 2.06 6.59 6.20
N PRO A 40 2.30 6.16 4.95
CA PRO A 40 2.61 7.07 3.86
C PRO A 40 1.37 7.90 3.45
N VAL A 41 1.59 8.91 2.62
CA VAL A 41 0.50 9.58 1.92
C VAL A 41 0.05 8.69 0.76
N ILE A 42 -1.17 8.17 0.83
CA ILE A 42 -1.80 7.41 -0.25
C ILE A 42 -3.15 8.04 -0.58
N GLU A 43 -3.31 8.64 -1.75
CA GLU A 43 -4.54 9.35 -2.10
C GLU A 43 -4.99 9.07 -3.52
N GLY A 44 -6.31 8.98 -3.69
CA GLY A 44 -6.95 8.73 -4.98
C GLY A 44 -7.85 9.88 -5.39
N PHE A 45 -7.88 10.22 -6.68
CA PHE A 45 -8.70 11.31 -7.22
C PHE A 45 -9.42 10.89 -8.49
N ALA A 46 -10.72 11.20 -8.57
CA ALA A 46 -11.49 10.99 -9.79
C ALA A 46 -11.25 12.14 -10.80
N VAL A 47 -10.93 11.80 -12.04
CA VAL A 47 -10.70 12.74 -13.17
C VAL A 47 -11.33 12.25 -14.48
N SER A 48 -12.34 11.39 -14.38
CA SER A 48 -13.11 10.89 -15.52
C SER A 48 -13.84 12.05 -16.22
N ALA A 49 -14.02 11.94 -17.55
CA ALA A 49 -14.89 12.85 -18.31
C ALA A 49 -16.38 12.67 -17.96
N HIS A 50 -16.74 11.57 -17.29
CA HIS A 50 -18.12 11.18 -16.99
C HIS A 50 -18.44 11.34 -15.50
N THR A 51 -19.51 12.07 -15.20
CA THR A 51 -19.90 12.38 -13.81
C THR A 51 -20.32 11.13 -13.03
N GLU A 52 -20.91 10.15 -13.71
CA GLU A 52 -21.32 8.86 -13.16
C GLU A 52 -20.11 8.03 -12.70
N ILE A 53 -19.06 7.98 -13.53
CA ILE A 53 -17.81 7.30 -13.17
C ILE A 53 -17.11 8.04 -12.03
N ASN A 54 -17.08 9.38 -12.06
CA ASN A 54 -16.55 10.17 -10.95
C ASN A 54 -17.27 9.87 -9.63
N ALA A 55 -18.61 9.77 -9.63
CA ALA A 55 -19.39 9.44 -8.45
C ALA A 55 -19.05 8.03 -7.90
N LYS A 56 -18.88 7.04 -8.78
CA LYS A 56 -18.47 5.68 -8.40
C LYS A 56 -17.06 5.63 -7.81
N ILE A 57 -16.11 6.35 -8.42
CA ILE A 57 -14.74 6.48 -7.89
C ILE A 57 -14.78 7.11 -6.49
N GLN A 58 -15.47 8.25 -6.32
CA GLN A 58 -15.55 8.94 -5.03
C GLN A 58 -16.23 8.09 -3.95
N SER A 59 -17.28 7.35 -4.30
CA SER A 59 -17.94 6.40 -3.39
C SER A 59 -16.97 5.31 -2.94
N TYR A 60 -16.21 4.72 -3.87
CA TYR A 60 -15.20 3.72 -3.53
C TYR A 60 -14.10 4.29 -2.62
N LEU A 61 -13.53 5.45 -2.96
CA LEU A 61 -12.49 6.09 -2.15
C LEU A 61 -12.97 6.39 -0.73
N THR A 62 -14.20 6.89 -0.59
CA THR A 62 -14.83 7.11 0.71
C THR A 62 -14.98 5.80 1.51
N SER A 63 -15.29 4.69 0.83
CA SER A 63 -15.36 3.37 1.48
C SER A 63 -14.00 2.88 1.97
N VAL A 64 -12.92 3.17 1.23
CA VAL A 64 -11.55 2.83 1.62
C VAL A 64 -11.16 3.62 2.87
N ASP A 65 -11.35 4.94 2.85
CA ASP A 65 -10.99 5.82 3.97
C ASP A 65 -11.72 5.48 5.27
N LYS A 66 -13.01 5.09 5.17
CA LYS A 66 -13.83 4.81 6.36
C LYS A 66 -13.73 3.37 6.87
N GLY A 67 -13.54 2.41 5.96
CA GLY A 67 -13.76 0.99 6.26
C GLY A 67 -12.58 0.07 6.02
N LYS A 68 -11.49 0.56 5.38
CA LYS A 68 -10.35 -0.29 5.01
C LYS A 68 -8.99 0.24 5.47
N ARG A 69 -8.80 1.56 5.52
CA ARG A 69 -7.52 2.18 5.91
C ARG A 69 -7.31 2.11 7.41
N PHE A 70 -6.21 1.50 7.85
CA PHE A 70 -5.87 1.38 9.27
C PHE A 70 -5.43 2.73 9.84
N LYS A 71 -5.46 2.86 11.17
CA LYS A 71 -4.97 4.06 11.87
C LYS A 71 -3.45 4.20 11.84
N SER A 72 -2.75 3.08 11.64
CA SER A 72 -1.31 2.99 11.42
C SER A 72 -1.05 1.82 10.48
N ALA A 73 0.02 1.89 9.69
CA ALA A 73 0.50 0.73 8.96
C ALA A 73 1.10 -0.30 9.93
N VAL A 74 1.23 -1.53 9.45
CA VAL A 74 1.73 -2.66 10.25
C VAL A 74 2.95 -3.26 9.56
N GLU A 75 4.09 -3.29 10.23
CA GLU A 75 5.21 -4.14 9.81
C GLU A 75 4.98 -5.55 10.35
N VAL A 76 5.09 -6.56 9.49
CA VAL A 76 5.01 -7.97 9.84
C VAL A 76 6.38 -8.60 9.64
N ASN A 77 6.84 -9.35 10.64
CA ASN A 77 8.20 -9.88 10.65
C ASN A 77 8.36 -11.06 9.66
N SER A 78 9.59 -11.24 9.20
CA SER A 78 10.02 -12.33 8.33
C SER A 78 11.33 -12.84 8.88
N VAL A 79 11.39 -14.12 9.22
CA VAL A 79 12.51 -14.72 9.93
C VAL A 79 13.03 -15.96 9.19
N PRO A 80 14.32 -16.31 9.34
CA PRO A 80 14.82 -17.56 8.81
C PRO A 80 14.24 -18.74 9.61
N ALA A 81 13.82 -19.76 8.88
CA ALA A 81 13.26 -20.99 9.43
C ALA A 81 13.86 -22.20 8.73
N VAL A 82 13.86 -23.33 9.43
CA VAL A 82 14.18 -24.65 8.88
C VAL A 82 12.89 -25.44 8.70
N VAL A 83 12.81 -26.17 7.59
CA VAL A 83 11.65 -26.99 7.22
C VAL A 83 12.10 -28.43 6.99
N GLU A 84 11.47 -29.35 7.71
CA GLU A 84 11.69 -30.79 7.59
C GLU A 84 10.74 -31.39 6.55
N GLN A 85 11.25 -32.31 5.73
CA GLN A 85 10.51 -32.96 4.65
C GLN A 85 9.78 -31.92 3.78
N ALA A 86 10.51 -30.90 3.36
CA ALA A 86 9.95 -29.78 2.61
C ALA A 86 9.59 -30.23 1.19
N SER A 87 8.41 -29.80 0.73
CA SER A 87 7.96 -30.06 -0.63
C SER A 87 7.44 -28.77 -1.27
N PHE A 88 8.16 -28.30 -2.29
CA PHE A 88 7.76 -27.16 -3.11
C PHE A 88 6.86 -27.66 -4.24
N ARG A 89 5.59 -27.23 -4.25
CA ARG A 89 4.60 -27.61 -5.27
C ARG A 89 3.92 -26.37 -5.81
N LYS A 90 3.90 -26.24 -7.14
CA LYS A 90 3.47 -25.02 -7.84
C LYS A 90 4.20 -23.77 -7.31
N SER A 91 3.53 -22.96 -6.50
CA SER A 91 4.03 -21.73 -5.86
C SER A 91 3.82 -21.76 -4.35
N HIS A 92 3.87 -22.95 -3.75
CA HIS A 92 3.57 -23.19 -2.34
C HIS A 92 4.60 -24.13 -1.72
N LEU A 93 4.83 -23.93 -0.42
CA LEU A 93 5.70 -24.74 0.42
C LEU A 93 4.83 -25.64 1.31
N LEU A 94 5.20 -26.92 1.38
CA LEU A 94 4.70 -27.87 2.36
C LEU A 94 5.84 -28.26 3.30
N ALA A 95 5.52 -28.43 4.57
CA ALA A 95 6.37 -29.10 5.54
C ALA A 95 5.74 -30.44 5.87
N ARG A 96 6.46 -31.54 5.60
CA ARG A 96 5.87 -32.88 5.58
C ARG A 96 4.70 -32.91 4.56
N GLU A 97 3.47 -33.04 5.03
CA GLU A 97 2.26 -33.02 4.17
C GLU A 97 1.37 -31.78 4.39
N ALA A 98 1.73 -30.87 5.30
CA ALA A 98 0.94 -29.70 5.64
C ALA A 98 1.44 -28.45 4.90
N LEU A 99 0.51 -27.63 4.39
CA LEU A 99 0.81 -26.39 3.69
C LEU A 99 1.22 -25.29 4.67
N VAL A 100 2.35 -24.64 4.38
CA VAL A 100 2.88 -23.55 5.20
C VAL A 100 2.23 -22.23 4.79
N LEU A 101 1.65 -21.53 5.76
CA LEU A 101 1.07 -20.20 5.56
C LEU A 101 2.14 -19.10 5.73
N SER A 102 3.04 -18.97 4.75
CA SER A 102 4.07 -17.91 4.70
C SER A 102 3.72 -16.84 3.65
N GLY A 103 3.78 -15.56 4.06
CA GLY A 103 3.75 -14.39 3.16
C GLY A 103 2.70 -14.41 2.03
N ALA A 104 3.10 -13.97 0.83
CA ALA A 104 2.21 -13.87 -0.33
C ALA A 104 1.75 -15.23 -0.89
N SER A 105 2.52 -16.30 -0.63
CA SER A 105 2.15 -17.68 -0.96
C SER A 105 0.89 -18.10 -0.22
N ALA A 106 0.79 -17.77 1.07
CA ALA A 106 -0.38 -18.01 1.89
C ALA A 106 -1.62 -17.28 1.37
N THR A 107 -1.50 -16.01 1.00
CA THR A 107 -2.63 -15.25 0.43
C THR A 107 -3.21 -15.94 -0.81
N ARG A 108 -2.35 -16.43 -1.71
CA ARG A 108 -2.78 -17.20 -2.88
C ARG A 108 -3.46 -18.51 -2.48
N LEU A 109 -2.91 -19.20 -1.50
CA LEU A 109 -3.42 -20.47 -1.03
C LEU A 109 -4.81 -20.32 -0.40
N ILE A 110 -4.99 -19.32 0.47
CA ILE A 110 -6.27 -18.96 1.10
C ILE A 110 -7.30 -18.57 0.03
N ASN A 111 -6.93 -17.71 -0.93
CA ASN A 111 -7.84 -17.33 -2.01
C ASN A 111 -8.26 -18.54 -2.87
N THR A 112 -7.32 -19.43 -3.18
CA THR A 112 -7.63 -20.67 -3.93
C THR A 112 -8.54 -21.60 -3.12
N PHE A 113 -8.34 -21.68 -1.80
CA PHE A 113 -9.24 -22.43 -0.93
C PHE A 113 -10.65 -21.85 -0.95
N LEU A 114 -10.79 -20.53 -0.81
CA LEU A 114 -12.07 -19.83 -0.81
C LEU A 114 -12.85 -20.00 -2.11
N TRP A 115 -12.18 -19.93 -3.27
CA TRP A 115 -12.83 -20.02 -4.58
C TRP A 115 -13.19 -21.45 -5.00
N GLY A 116 -12.59 -22.47 -4.37
CA GLY A 116 -12.77 -23.85 -4.79
C GLY A 116 -11.97 -24.22 -6.04
N SER A 117 -11.96 -25.52 -6.37
CA SER A 117 -11.23 -26.05 -7.53
C SER A 117 -11.90 -25.79 -8.88
N GLU A 118 -13.10 -25.20 -8.91
CA GLU A 118 -13.84 -24.86 -10.11
C GLU A 118 -14.57 -23.53 -9.92
N SER A 119 -14.64 -22.76 -11.01
CA SER A 119 -15.28 -21.45 -11.16
C SER A 119 -16.79 -21.51 -10.90
N CYS A 120 -17.19 -21.60 -9.64
CA CYS A 120 -18.58 -21.49 -9.22
C CYS A 120 -18.69 -20.26 -8.31
N GLU A 121 -18.91 -19.09 -8.91
CA GLU A 121 -19.03 -17.82 -8.20
C GLU A 121 -20.33 -17.68 -7.37
N ASP A 122 -21.22 -18.68 -7.38
CA ASP A 122 -22.61 -18.54 -6.90
C ASP A 122 -23.08 -19.52 -5.82
N GLU A 123 -22.22 -20.39 -5.25
CA GLU A 123 -22.60 -21.20 -4.07
C GLU A 123 -21.79 -20.77 -2.84
N ASP A 124 -22.49 -20.37 -1.76
CA ASP A 124 -21.90 -20.21 -0.44
C ASP A 124 -21.44 -21.57 0.07
N THR A 125 -20.20 -21.93 -0.28
CA THR A 125 -19.59 -23.22 0.09
C THR A 125 -19.29 -23.33 1.60
N GLY A 126 -19.56 -22.28 2.40
CA GLY A 126 -19.22 -22.22 3.82
C GLY A 126 -17.71 -22.26 4.11
N ARG A 127 -16.86 -22.21 3.07
CA ARG A 127 -15.39 -22.32 3.19
C ARG A 127 -14.78 -21.14 3.94
N GLY A 128 -15.32 -19.93 3.77
CA GLY A 128 -14.90 -18.76 4.54
C GLY A 128 -15.10 -18.97 6.04
N SER A 129 -16.30 -19.39 6.45
CA SER A 129 -16.61 -19.69 7.84
C SER A 129 -15.73 -20.80 8.42
N LYS A 130 -15.43 -21.86 7.64
CA LYS A 130 -14.49 -22.91 8.07
C LYS A 130 -13.08 -22.39 8.33
N LEU A 131 -12.58 -21.47 7.50
CA LEU A 131 -11.29 -20.82 7.72
C LEU A 131 -11.31 -19.94 8.97
N ASP A 132 -12.38 -19.17 9.18
CA ASP A 132 -12.53 -18.33 10.36
C ASP A 132 -12.60 -19.19 11.64
N GLU A 133 -13.32 -20.30 11.62
CA GLU A 133 -13.37 -21.29 12.72
C GLU A 133 -12.00 -21.91 12.99
N TYR A 134 -11.26 -22.26 11.94
CA TYR A 134 -9.89 -22.78 12.05
C TYR A 134 -8.94 -21.76 12.70
N PHE A 135 -8.98 -20.50 12.24
CA PHE A 135 -8.16 -19.43 12.83
C PHE A 135 -8.54 -19.15 14.28
N ALA A 136 -9.83 -19.08 14.61
CA ALA A 136 -10.29 -18.92 15.98
C ALA A 136 -9.80 -20.06 16.89
N LYS A 137 -9.86 -21.31 16.40
CA LYS A 137 -9.34 -22.47 17.13
C LYS A 137 -7.82 -22.39 17.32
N CYS A 138 -7.06 -22.04 16.29
CA CYS A 138 -5.61 -21.84 16.40
C CYS A 138 -5.29 -20.75 17.43
N SER A 139 -5.92 -19.58 17.31
CA SER A 139 -5.66 -18.44 18.18
C SER A 139 -5.95 -18.74 19.66
N ALA A 140 -7.02 -19.50 19.95
CA ALA A 140 -7.34 -19.96 21.29
C ALA A 140 -6.34 -20.99 21.84
N THR A 141 -5.93 -21.95 21.01
CA THR A 141 -5.08 -23.07 21.43
C THR A 141 -3.57 -22.75 21.40
N ASN A 142 -3.18 -21.65 20.77
CA ASN A 142 -1.81 -21.15 20.73
C ASN A 142 -1.45 -20.27 21.94
N ALA A 143 -2.41 -19.96 22.82
CA ALA A 143 -2.17 -19.20 24.04
C ALA A 143 -1.09 -19.85 24.91
N GLY A 144 -0.04 -19.08 25.23
CA GLY A 144 1.09 -19.55 26.05
C GLY A 144 2.08 -20.48 25.34
N LYS A 145 1.86 -20.82 24.05
CA LYS A 145 2.78 -21.62 23.25
C LYS A 145 3.80 -20.74 22.54
N LYS A 146 4.95 -21.33 22.21
CA LYS A 146 5.99 -20.72 21.37
C LYS A 146 6.19 -21.57 20.13
N ILE A 147 6.54 -20.93 19.02
CA ILE A 147 7.03 -21.64 17.82
C ILE A 147 8.39 -22.25 18.19
N PRO A 148 8.64 -23.53 17.87
CA PRO A 148 9.90 -24.19 18.22
C PRO A 148 11.09 -23.51 17.56
N LEU A 149 12.20 -23.46 18.28
CA LEU A 149 13.50 -23.04 17.76
C LEU A 149 14.31 -24.27 17.35
N GLU A 150 15.08 -24.15 16.27
CA GLU A 150 16.07 -25.17 15.94
C GLU A 150 17.27 -25.04 16.89
N MET A 151 17.50 -26.09 17.66
CA MET A 151 18.53 -26.14 18.71
C MET A 151 19.69 -27.07 18.33
N THR A 152 19.58 -27.80 17.22
CA THR A 152 20.64 -28.66 16.70
C THR A 152 21.57 -27.90 15.76
N PHE A 153 22.78 -28.41 15.60
CA PHE A 153 23.74 -27.86 14.65
C PHE A 153 23.21 -28.09 13.23
N LEU A 154 22.96 -27.00 12.51
CA LEU A 154 22.71 -27.02 11.07
C LEU A 154 24.03 -26.84 10.34
N GLU A 155 24.22 -27.62 9.27
CA GLU A 155 25.37 -27.44 8.39
C GLU A 155 25.32 -26.03 7.77
N PRO A 156 26.43 -25.26 7.79
CA PRO A 156 26.44 -23.89 7.26
C PRO A 156 26.10 -23.80 5.77
N ASP A 157 26.27 -24.91 5.04
CA ASP A 157 25.98 -25.08 3.62
C ASP A 157 24.61 -25.70 3.32
N LEU A 158 23.74 -25.87 4.33
CA LEU A 158 22.35 -26.27 4.12
C LEU A 158 21.65 -25.30 3.15
N ASP A 159 20.98 -25.85 2.14
CA ASP A 159 20.34 -25.06 1.09
C ASP A 159 19.23 -24.15 1.63
N PHE A 160 19.04 -23.00 0.98
CA PHE A 160 17.93 -22.08 1.20
C PHE A 160 17.00 -22.08 0.00
N ALA A 161 15.71 -22.31 0.20
CA ALA A 161 14.74 -22.45 -0.87
C ALA A 161 13.53 -21.53 -0.71
N ILE A 162 13.09 -20.94 -1.82
CA ILE A 162 11.97 -19.99 -1.91
C ILE A 162 10.94 -20.48 -2.93
N GLU A 163 9.66 -20.50 -2.55
CA GLU A 163 8.56 -20.71 -3.47
C GLU A 163 8.20 -19.42 -4.23
N CYS A 164 8.39 -19.45 -5.55
CA CYS A 164 8.08 -18.34 -6.43
C CYS A 164 6.69 -18.50 -7.02
N ARG A 165 5.94 -17.39 -7.17
CA ARG A 165 4.73 -17.40 -8.00
C ARG A 165 5.08 -17.64 -9.47
N ASN A 166 6.10 -16.95 -9.95
CA ASN A 166 6.69 -17.08 -11.28
C ASN A 166 7.99 -16.25 -11.36
N THR A 167 8.74 -16.41 -12.44
CA THR A 167 10.00 -15.71 -12.71
C THR A 167 9.93 -14.69 -13.85
N PHE A 168 8.72 -14.23 -14.20
CA PHE A 168 8.51 -13.33 -15.34
C PHE A 168 7.73 -12.06 -15.01
N ASN A 169 7.08 -12.01 -13.85
CA ASN A 169 6.39 -10.82 -13.38
C ASN A 169 7.27 -10.10 -12.37
N TYR A 170 7.67 -8.88 -12.72
CA TYR A 170 8.56 -8.04 -11.93
C TYR A 170 8.07 -7.84 -10.48
N TYR A 171 6.78 -7.59 -10.29
CA TYR A 171 6.19 -7.41 -8.96
C TYR A 171 6.38 -8.65 -8.09
N HIS A 172 6.00 -9.82 -8.61
CA HIS A 172 6.04 -11.06 -7.82
C HIS A 172 7.47 -11.45 -7.46
N PHE A 173 8.40 -11.27 -8.38
CA PHE A 173 9.80 -11.60 -8.10
C PHE A 173 10.40 -10.65 -7.07
N ILE A 174 10.38 -9.33 -7.30
CA ILE A 174 11.03 -8.36 -6.40
C ILE A 174 10.35 -8.34 -5.03
N THR A 175 9.02 -8.27 -5.01
CA THR A 175 8.26 -8.08 -3.76
C THR A 175 8.20 -9.35 -2.94
N GLU A 176 7.93 -10.50 -3.58
CA GLU A 176 7.59 -11.73 -2.87
C GLU A 176 8.73 -12.73 -2.79
N SER A 177 9.67 -12.73 -3.74
CA SER A 177 10.72 -13.76 -3.82
C SER A 177 12.09 -13.20 -3.42
N LEU A 178 12.57 -12.14 -4.09
CA LEU A 178 13.88 -11.55 -3.86
C LEU A 178 14.04 -11.00 -2.44
N SER A 179 12.99 -10.38 -1.91
CA SER A 179 12.99 -9.81 -0.56
C SER A 179 13.32 -10.85 0.52
N GLN A 180 12.93 -12.11 0.31
CA GLN A 180 13.14 -13.20 1.27
C GLN A 180 14.62 -13.48 1.52
N LEU A 181 15.52 -13.21 0.57
CA LEU A 181 16.96 -13.40 0.79
C LEU A 181 17.51 -12.53 1.92
N CYS A 182 16.84 -11.44 2.28
CA CYS A 182 17.29 -10.55 3.34
C CYS A 182 17.25 -11.21 4.73
N VAL A 183 16.54 -12.33 4.92
CA VAL A 183 16.58 -13.06 6.20
C VAL A 183 17.93 -13.76 6.42
N LEU A 184 18.71 -13.98 5.36
CA LEU A 184 20.00 -14.66 5.42
C LEU A 184 21.10 -13.81 6.06
N ASP A 185 20.94 -12.47 6.05
CA ASP A 185 21.89 -11.52 6.66
C ASP A 185 22.09 -11.78 8.16
N ALA A 186 21.12 -12.43 8.81
CA ALA A 186 21.14 -12.74 10.24
C ALA A 186 21.87 -14.04 10.60
N VAL A 187 22.13 -14.95 9.64
CA VAL A 187 22.45 -16.36 9.96
C VAL A 187 23.77 -16.88 9.36
N GLY A 188 24.61 -16.02 8.78
CA GLY A 188 25.95 -16.42 8.32
C GLY A 188 25.95 -17.52 7.25
N PHE A 189 24.96 -17.50 6.37
CA PHE A 189 24.63 -18.53 5.38
C PHE A 189 25.74 -18.79 4.33
N GLN A 190 26.07 -20.07 4.10
CA GLN A 190 27.10 -20.50 3.12
C GLN A 190 26.58 -21.47 2.06
N GLY A 191 25.32 -21.92 2.16
CA GLY A 191 24.71 -22.88 1.23
C GLY A 191 24.33 -22.31 -0.13
N ASN A 192 23.55 -23.09 -0.89
CA ASN A 192 22.99 -22.64 -2.17
C ASN A 192 21.57 -22.10 -2.01
N VAL A 193 21.22 -21.12 -2.84
CA VAL A 193 19.90 -20.50 -2.89
C VAL A 193 19.13 -21.06 -4.08
N TYR A 194 17.91 -21.54 -3.86
CA TYR A 194 17.02 -22.04 -4.89
C TYR A 194 15.71 -21.27 -4.95
N PHE A 195 15.39 -20.75 -6.13
CA PHE A 195 14.09 -20.20 -6.45
C PHE A 195 13.27 -21.25 -7.21
N HIS A 196 12.24 -21.81 -6.57
CA HIS A 196 11.37 -22.83 -7.15
C HIS A 196 10.12 -22.21 -7.78
N PHE A 197 9.88 -22.40 -9.08
CA PHE A 197 8.75 -21.78 -9.79
C PHE A 197 7.93 -22.76 -10.65
N PRO A 198 6.64 -22.45 -10.91
CA PRO A 198 5.76 -23.33 -11.70
C PRO A 198 5.81 -23.08 -13.21
N ASN A 199 6.25 -21.89 -13.66
CA ASN A 199 6.23 -21.54 -15.09
C ASN A 199 7.22 -22.37 -15.91
N GLN A 200 7.02 -22.36 -17.22
CA GLN A 200 7.98 -22.90 -18.17
C GLN A 200 9.25 -22.04 -18.20
N GLU A 201 10.41 -22.66 -18.44
CA GLU A 201 11.73 -22.02 -18.42
C GLU A 201 11.86 -20.90 -19.45
N ASP A 202 11.24 -21.03 -20.62
CA ASP A 202 11.21 -20.01 -21.69
C ASP A 202 10.57 -18.69 -21.26
N LYS A 203 9.78 -18.70 -20.17
CA LYS A 203 9.19 -17.49 -19.61
C LYS A 203 10.11 -16.76 -18.64
N HIS A 204 11.17 -17.41 -18.15
CA HIS A 204 12.12 -16.77 -17.24
C HIS A 204 12.68 -15.49 -17.86
N ARG A 205 12.77 -14.43 -17.08
CA ARG A 205 13.22 -13.10 -17.56
C ARG A 205 14.50 -12.70 -16.86
N ASN A 206 15.44 -12.19 -17.65
CA ASN A 206 16.79 -11.79 -17.21
C ASN A 206 16.82 -10.78 -16.05
N PHE A 207 15.74 -10.02 -15.82
CA PHE A 207 15.70 -9.11 -14.68
C PHE A 207 15.85 -9.86 -13.35
N ALA A 208 15.40 -11.13 -13.27
CA ALA A 208 15.46 -11.90 -12.05
C ALA A 208 16.92 -12.15 -11.64
N ASP A 209 17.74 -12.67 -12.56
CA ASP A 209 19.18 -12.85 -12.34
C ASP A 209 19.89 -11.51 -12.09
N ALA A 210 19.54 -10.49 -12.87
CA ALA A 210 20.21 -9.19 -12.79
C ALA A 210 20.03 -8.53 -11.41
N PHE A 211 18.82 -8.59 -10.84
CA PHE A 211 18.57 -8.05 -9.50
C PHE A 211 19.23 -8.87 -8.39
N VAL A 212 19.28 -10.20 -8.54
CA VAL A 212 20.05 -11.06 -7.61
C VAL A 212 21.53 -10.67 -7.65
N ALA A 213 22.13 -10.59 -8.84
CA ALA A 213 23.54 -10.25 -9.00
C ALA A 213 23.88 -8.84 -8.48
N ALA A 214 22.97 -7.88 -8.67
CA ALA A 214 23.16 -6.51 -8.24
C ALA A 214 23.05 -6.33 -6.71
N LEU A 215 22.11 -7.03 -6.06
CA LEU A 215 21.79 -6.81 -4.64
C LEU A 215 22.38 -7.85 -3.70
N PHE A 216 22.73 -9.03 -4.20
CA PHE A 216 23.27 -10.15 -3.42
C PHE A 216 24.53 -10.75 -4.08
N PRO A 217 25.56 -9.93 -4.39
CA PRO A 217 26.79 -10.40 -5.03
C PRO A 217 27.52 -11.47 -4.21
N GLU A 218 27.32 -11.52 -2.89
CA GLU A 218 27.85 -12.55 -1.99
C GLU A 218 27.36 -13.97 -2.32
N TYR A 219 26.23 -14.11 -3.02
CA TYR A 219 25.67 -15.39 -3.47
C TYR A 219 25.97 -15.69 -4.95
N ALA A 220 26.84 -14.90 -5.60
CA ALA A 220 27.22 -15.15 -6.99
C ALA A 220 27.71 -16.59 -7.20
N GLY A 221 27.15 -17.27 -8.21
CA GLY A 221 27.43 -18.68 -8.51
C GLY A 221 26.75 -19.70 -7.60
N ARG A 222 25.98 -19.27 -6.60
CA ARG A 222 25.23 -20.12 -5.65
C ARG A 222 23.72 -19.92 -5.72
N VAL A 223 23.20 -19.21 -6.73
CA VAL A 223 21.77 -18.96 -6.91
C VAL A 223 21.27 -19.73 -8.12
N PHE A 224 20.22 -20.52 -7.92
CA PHE A 224 19.67 -21.42 -8.93
C PHE A 224 18.17 -21.20 -9.09
N PHE A 225 17.72 -21.22 -10.34
CA PHE A 225 16.32 -21.13 -10.72
C PHE A 225 15.88 -22.51 -11.20
N GLU A 226 15.07 -23.20 -10.40
CA GLU A 226 14.60 -24.56 -10.70
C GLU A 226 13.06 -24.62 -10.76
N ARG A 227 12.54 -25.53 -11.59
CA ARG A 227 11.10 -25.73 -11.69
C ARG A 227 10.57 -26.60 -10.54
N ALA A 228 9.44 -26.21 -9.97
CA ALA A 228 8.68 -27.06 -9.06
C ALA A 228 8.01 -28.23 -9.83
N PRO A 229 7.89 -29.44 -9.24
CA PRO A 229 8.10 -29.73 -7.83
C PRO A 229 9.55 -30.07 -7.44
N LYS A 230 9.92 -29.75 -6.20
CA LYS A 230 11.20 -30.12 -5.57
C LYS A 230 10.96 -30.54 -4.11
N GLU A 231 11.67 -31.56 -3.66
CA GLU A 231 11.59 -32.09 -2.30
C GLU A 231 12.96 -32.00 -1.63
N TYR A 232 12.97 -31.75 -0.32
CA TYR A 232 14.15 -31.70 0.54
C TYR A 232 13.86 -32.45 1.84
N ASP A 233 14.83 -33.23 2.35
CA ASP A 233 14.72 -33.80 3.70
C ASP A 233 14.78 -32.71 4.77
N LEU A 234 15.61 -31.68 4.55
CA LEU A 234 15.76 -30.50 5.39
C LEU A 234 16.18 -29.33 4.51
N VAL A 235 15.62 -28.13 4.72
CA VAL A 235 15.98 -26.93 3.96
C VAL A 235 15.71 -25.66 4.78
N LEU A 236 16.49 -24.61 4.54
CA LEU A 236 16.21 -23.28 5.07
C LEU A 236 15.20 -22.52 4.19
N THR A 237 14.42 -21.65 4.79
CA THR A 237 13.50 -20.75 4.08
C THR A 237 13.22 -19.48 4.88
N ALA A 238 12.52 -18.51 4.28
CA ALA A 238 11.96 -17.37 5.00
C ALA A 238 10.53 -17.68 5.44
N TYR A 239 10.28 -17.60 6.74
CA TYR A 239 8.92 -17.63 7.29
C TYR A 239 8.44 -16.20 7.55
N ASP A 240 7.52 -15.73 6.70
CA ASP A 240 6.86 -14.45 6.84
C ASP A 240 5.51 -14.62 7.55
N PHE A 241 5.38 -14.00 8.72
CA PHE A 241 4.25 -14.21 9.62
C PHE A 241 2.90 -13.74 9.06
N PHE A 242 2.86 -12.97 7.96
CA PHE A 242 1.62 -12.42 7.43
C PHE A 242 0.62 -13.52 7.05
N GLY A 243 1.10 -14.59 6.42
CA GLY A 243 0.26 -15.67 5.94
C GLY A 243 -0.49 -16.43 7.05
N GLY A 244 0.18 -16.63 8.18
CA GLY A 244 -0.32 -17.31 9.37
C GLY A 244 -0.74 -16.34 10.48
N ILE A 245 -0.92 -15.05 10.19
CA ILE A 245 -1.11 -14.03 11.24
C ILE A 245 -2.38 -14.30 12.08
N CYS A 246 -3.44 -14.79 11.46
CA CYS A 246 -4.67 -15.17 12.17
C CYS A 246 -4.55 -16.44 13.01
N GLN A 247 -3.44 -17.19 12.92
CA GLN A 247 -3.14 -18.29 13.84
C GLN A 247 -2.50 -17.79 15.14
N MET A 248 -2.11 -16.52 15.25
CA MET A 248 -1.44 -15.99 16.45
C MET A 248 -2.32 -16.07 17.71
N PRO A 249 -1.71 -16.13 18.91
CA PRO A 249 -2.45 -16.10 20.17
C PRO A 249 -3.43 -14.93 20.28
N ALA A 250 -4.55 -15.15 20.97
CA ALA A 250 -5.65 -14.17 21.07
C ALA A 250 -5.20 -12.77 21.54
N ALA A 251 -4.25 -12.70 22.47
CA ALA A 251 -3.73 -11.43 22.99
C ALA A 251 -2.97 -10.60 21.92
N ASP A 252 -2.28 -11.25 20.99
CA ASP A 252 -1.59 -10.57 19.89
C ASP A 252 -2.59 -10.09 18.83
N MET A 253 -3.64 -10.89 18.58
CA MET A 253 -4.72 -10.54 17.66
C MET A 253 -5.59 -9.38 18.16
N GLU A 254 -5.86 -9.30 19.46
CA GLU A 254 -6.61 -8.20 20.06
C GLU A 254 -5.88 -6.85 19.86
N LYS A 255 -4.59 -6.81 20.18
CA LYS A 255 -3.73 -5.62 19.99
C LYS A 255 -3.66 -5.20 18.53
N LEU A 256 -3.59 -6.16 17.61
CA LEU A 256 -3.59 -5.88 16.17
C LEU A 256 -4.95 -5.33 15.72
N GLY A 257 -6.04 -5.75 16.36
CA GLY A 257 -7.38 -5.22 16.14
C GLY A 257 -7.53 -3.73 16.47
N GLU A 258 -6.75 -3.19 17.42
CA GLU A 258 -6.84 -1.78 17.84
C GLU A 258 -6.50 -0.78 16.72
N VAL A 259 -5.64 -1.19 15.78
CA VAL A 259 -5.21 -0.35 14.65
C VAL A 259 -6.16 -0.45 13.46
N ALA A 260 -7.03 -1.46 13.42
CA ALA A 260 -8.02 -1.62 12.37
C ALA A 260 -9.17 -0.60 12.50
N PRO A 261 -9.85 -0.27 11.39
CA PRO A 261 -11.12 0.45 11.40
C PRO A 261 -12.19 -0.24 12.25
N SER A 262 -13.09 0.56 12.80
CA SER A 262 -14.28 0.05 13.49
C SER A 262 -15.11 -0.82 12.54
N GLY A 263 -15.53 -2.00 13.02
CA GLY A 263 -16.36 -2.94 12.26
C GLY A 263 -15.58 -4.07 11.56
N ILE A 264 -14.25 -4.04 11.56
CA ILE A 264 -13.43 -5.18 11.12
C ILE A 264 -13.20 -6.11 12.32
N VAL A 265 -13.52 -7.40 12.16
CA VAL A 265 -13.33 -8.42 13.20
C VAL A 265 -11.95 -9.06 13.06
N PRO A 266 -11.01 -8.85 14.01
CA PRO A 266 -9.67 -9.46 13.96
C PRO A 266 -9.73 -10.99 13.88
N GLY A 267 -8.74 -11.58 13.22
CA GLY A 267 -8.59 -13.05 13.15
C GLY A 267 -9.43 -13.73 12.05
N THR A 268 -10.14 -12.95 11.24
CA THR A 268 -10.97 -13.45 10.13
C THR A 268 -10.27 -13.33 8.78
N VAL A 269 -10.77 -14.04 7.77
CA VAL A 269 -10.36 -13.89 6.36
C VAL A 269 -10.56 -12.45 5.87
N GLY A 270 -11.70 -11.85 6.21
CA GLY A 270 -11.99 -10.46 5.86
C GLY A 270 -11.01 -9.46 6.51
N PHE A 271 -10.57 -9.74 7.73
CA PHE A 271 -9.53 -8.97 8.39
C PHE A 271 -8.18 -9.09 7.66
N MET A 272 -7.75 -10.29 7.26
CA MET A 272 -6.49 -10.46 6.51
C MET A 272 -6.48 -9.68 5.20
N GLN A 273 -7.59 -9.63 4.48
CA GLN A 273 -7.70 -8.88 3.22
C GLN A 273 -7.48 -7.37 3.44
N ASN A 274 -8.00 -6.82 4.54
CA ASN A 274 -7.78 -5.42 4.89
C ASN A 274 -6.38 -5.19 5.48
N LEU A 275 -5.85 -6.13 6.25
CA LEU A 275 -4.48 -6.04 6.76
C LEU A 275 -3.47 -6.04 5.62
N ALA A 276 -3.66 -6.87 4.59
CA ALA A 276 -2.75 -7.01 3.44
C ALA A 276 -2.37 -5.67 2.79
N MET A 277 -3.34 -4.77 2.65
CA MET A 277 -3.10 -3.45 2.05
C MET A 277 -2.51 -2.44 3.03
N ASN A 278 -2.63 -2.68 4.34
CA ASN A 278 -2.12 -1.79 5.38
C ASN A 278 -0.84 -2.33 6.05
N SER A 279 -0.26 -3.40 5.52
CA SER A 279 0.93 -4.03 6.08
C SER A 279 2.10 -4.07 5.10
N VAL A 280 3.30 -4.21 5.66
CA VAL A 280 4.55 -4.38 4.94
C VAL A 280 5.36 -5.47 5.61
N SER A 281 6.05 -6.28 4.81
CA SER A 281 6.97 -7.31 5.31
C SER A 281 8.31 -6.69 5.72
N SER A 282 8.89 -7.14 6.83
CA SER A 282 10.24 -6.75 7.26
C SER A 282 11.33 -7.15 6.25
N ALA A 283 11.10 -8.22 5.48
CA ALA A 283 11.97 -8.62 4.37
C ALA A 283 11.95 -7.57 3.25
N LEU A 284 10.79 -6.99 2.94
CA LEU A 284 10.66 -5.94 1.93
C LEU A 284 11.34 -4.63 2.38
N LEU A 285 11.20 -4.27 3.66
CA LEU A 285 11.93 -3.14 4.26
C LEU A 285 13.46 -3.36 4.23
N SER A 286 13.91 -4.59 4.48
CA SER A 286 15.32 -4.95 4.43
C SER A 286 15.86 -4.93 3.01
N LEU A 287 15.10 -5.39 2.02
CA LEU A 287 15.45 -5.29 0.60
C LEU A 287 15.62 -3.83 0.18
N ARG A 288 14.70 -2.95 0.60
CA ARG A 288 14.83 -1.50 0.34
C ARG A 288 16.13 -0.94 0.93
N ARG A 289 16.42 -1.23 2.21
CA ARG A 289 17.66 -0.75 2.87
C ARG A 289 18.91 -1.23 2.12
N ARG A 290 18.95 -2.51 1.77
CA ARG A 290 20.04 -3.13 0.98
C ARG A 290 20.19 -2.47 -0.39
N ALA A 291 19.09 -2.24 -1.10
CA ALA A 291 19.09 -1.60 -2.42
C ALA A 291 19.59 -0.15 -2.36
N LEU A 292 19.14 0.64 -1.39
CA LEU A 292 19.62 2.02 -1.21
C LEU A 292 21.12 2.06 -0.85
N LYS A 293 21.60 1.10 -0.05
CA LYS A 293 23.03 0.96 0.23
C LYS A 293 23.83 0.61 -1.01
N ALA A 294 23.28 -0.24 -1.90
CA ALA A 294 23.97 -0.70 -3.11
C ALA A 294 24.24 0.42 -4.14
N ILE A 295 23.55 1.56 -4.05
CA ILE A 295 23.79 2.72 -4.91
C ILE A 295 24.70 3.79 -4.28
N GLU A 296 25.10 3.62 -3.01
CA GLU A 296 26.00 4.57 -2.34
C GLU A 296 27.39 4.57 -3.00
N GLY A 297 27.97 5.76 -3.20
CA GLY A 297 29.30 5.92 -3.83
C GLY A 297 29.32 5.80 -5.36
N HIS A 298 28.20 5.44 -5.98
CA HIS A 298 28.05 5.46 -7.43
C HIS A 298 27.55 6.83 -7.92
N ASN A 299 27.87 7.19 -9.18
CA ASN A 299 27.38 8.41 -9.79
C ASN A 299 26.22 8.14 -10.76
N PHE A 300 25.02 8.58 -10.38
CA PHE A 300 23.80 8.48 -11.18
C PHE A 300 23.23 9.85 -11.57
N SER A 301 24.06 10.91 -11.61
CA SER A 301 23.61 12.29 -11.88
C SER A 301 23.03 12.51 -13.29
N HIS A 302 23.20 11.54 -14.19
CA HIS A 302 22.67 11.57 -15.55
C HIS A 302 21.19 11.14 -15.61
N LEU A 303 20.65 10.52 -14.55
CA LEU A 303 19.27 10.07 -14.51
C LEU A 303 18.33 11.26 -14.17
N PRO A 304 17.14 11.33 -14.77
CA PRO A 304 16.20 12.42 -14.52
C PRO A 304 15.54 12.29 -13.14
N LYS A 305 15.25 13.43 -12.51
CA LYS A 305 14.49 13.49 -11.25
C LYS A 305 12.97 13.54 -11.46
N ARG A 306 12.52 13.91 -12.65
CA ARG A 306 11.12 13.99 -13.03
C ARG A 306 10.93 13.20 -14.30
N PHE A 307 10.07 12.21 -14.29
CA PHE A 307 9.92 11.36 -15.45
C PHE A 307 8.54 10.72 -15.55
N PHE A 308 8.14 10.50 -16.79
CA PHE A 308 7.00 9.67 -17.14
C PHE A 308 7.51 8.28 -17.52
N ILE A 309 7.01 7.23 -16.87
CA ILE A 309 7.36 5.86 -17.21
C ILE A 309 6.44 5.34 -18.31
N GLY A 310 7.09 4.93 -19.39
CA GLY A 310 6.50 4.22 -20.51
C GLY A 310 6.47 2.72 -20.34
N ARG A 311 6.26 2.03 -21.46
CA ARG A 311 6.43 0.58 -21.56
C ARG A 311 7.19 0.25 -22.82
N GLY A 312 8.15 -0.66 -22.71
CA GLY A 312 8.78 -1.24 -23.88
C GLY A 312 7.80 -2.11 -24.68
N ASP A 313 7.83 -1.95 -26.00
CA ASP A 313 6.96 -2.67 -26.95
C ASP A 313 7.24 -4.19 -27.00
N ALA A 314 8.46 -4.62 -26.66
CA ALA A 314 8.91 -6.01 -26.84
C ALA A 314 8.64 -6.94 -25.64
N GLN A 315 8.52 -6.41 -24.42
CA GLN A 315 8.52 -7.23 -23.19
C GLN A 315 7.24 -7.11 -22.35
N SER A 316 6.34 -6.18 -22.69
CA SER A 316 5.13 -5.91 -21.92
C SER A 316 3.85 -6.22 -22.71
N ARG A 317 2.74 -6.50 -22.00
CA ARG A 317 1.42 -6.58 -22.66
C ARG A 317 1.03 -5.18 -23.12
N ALA A 318 0.75 -5.01 -24.41
CA ALA A 318 0.25 -3.78 -25.01
C ALA A 318 -1.02 -3.31 -24.28
N ARG A 319 -0.88 -2.23 -23.51
CA ARG A 319 -1.97 -1.56 -22.80
C ARG A 319 -1.72 -0.06 -22.91
N PRO A 320 -2.00 0.56 -24.07
CA PRO A 320 -1.69 1.96 -24.30
C PRO A 320 -2.52 2.84 -23.36
N LEU A 321 -1.93 3.97 -22.97
CA LEU A 321 -2.66 5.04 -22.27
C LEU A 321 -3.22 6.00 -23.32
N ALA A 322 -4.52 5.97 -23.56
CA ALA A 322 -5.14 6.94 -24.46
C ALA A 322 -5.05 8.35 -23.83
N GLY A 323 -4.64 9.33 -24.63
CA GLY A 323 -4.35 10.70 -24.14
C GLY A 323 -2.94 10.89 -23.56
N GLN A 324 -2.07 9.86 -23.61
CA GLN A 324 -0.68 9.96 -23.15
C GLN A 324 0.08 11.09 -23.83
N ASP A 325 0.00 11.21 -25.16
CA ASP A 325 0.81 12.17 -25.92
C ASP A 325 0.52 13.61 -25.48
N LEU A 326 -0.75 13.96 -25.27
CA LEU A 326 -1.16 15.26 -24.76
C LEU A 326 -0.58 15.53 -23.36
N LEU A 327 -0.69 14.56 -22.46
CA LEU A 327 -0.16 14.70 -21.10
C LEU A 327 1.37 14.82 -21.11
N LEU A 328 2.05 13.97 -21.88
CA LEU A 328 3.50 13.95 -21.99
C LEU A 328 4.03 15.25 -22.59
N GLU A 329 3.41 15.76 -23.66
CA GLU A 329 3.78 17.04 -24.27
C GLU A 329 3.80 18.17 -23.24
N HIS A 330 2.81 18.21 -22.34
CA HIS A 330 2.77 19.18 -21.26
C HIS A 330 3.83 18.92 -20.19
N LEU A 331 4.01 17.67 -19.77
CA LEU A 331 5.02 17.29 -18.76
C LEU A 331 6.44 17.65 -19.20
N LEU A 332 6.80 17.41 -20.46
CA LEU A 332 8.13 17.74 -21.01
C LEU A 332 8.49 19.23 -20.79
N ARG A 333 7.50 20.13 -20.87
CA ARG A 333 7.69 21.58 -20.63
C ARG A 333 8.03 21.92 -19.17
N PHE A 334 7.82 20.98 -18.24
CA PHE A 334 8.14 21.12 -16.81
C PHE A 334 9.34 20.28 -16.38
N GLY A 335 10.18 19.87 -17.35
CA GLY A 335 11.43 19.16 -17.11
C GLY A 335 11.25 17.68 -16.80
N PHE A 336 10.13 17.09 -17.24
CA PHE A 336 9.98 15.63 -17.24
C PHE A 336 10.71 15.03 -18.44
N GLU A 337 11.17 13.80 -18.27
CA GLU A 337 11.70 12.97 -19.35
C GLU A 337 10.88 11.67 -19.50
N TYR A 338 10.91 11.06 -20.67
CA TYR A 338 10.27 9.77 -20.90
C TYR A 338 11.28 8.65 -20.64
N VAL A 339 10.94 7.70 -19.77
CA VAL A 339 11.83 6.62 -19.35
C VAL A 339 11.12 5.27 -19.48
N ILE A 340 11.86 4.23 -19.86
CA ILE A 340 11.41 2.84 -19.85
C ILE A 340 12.28 2.10 -18.84
N PHE A 341 11.69 1.51 -17.79
CA PHE A 341 12.47 0.84 -16.75
C PHE A 341 13.22 -0.38 -17.29
N GLU A 342 12.65 -1.07 -18.26
CA GLU A 342 13.25 -2.24 -18.90
C GLU A 342 14.57 -1.95 -19.61
N ASP A 343 14.84 -0.67 -19.93
CA ASP A 343 16.09 -0.23 -20.56
C ASP A 343 17.19 0.14 -19.53
N LEU A 344 16.85 0.17 -18.23
CA LEU A 344 17.75 0.53 -17.14
C LEU A 344 18.29 -0.71 -16.42
N ALA A 345 19.56 -0.67 -16.04
CA ALA A 345 20.16 -1.67 -15.16
C ALA A 345 19.50 -1.64 -13.76
N PRO A 346 19.55 -2.74 -12.98
CA PRO A 346 18.92 -2.79 -11.65
C PRO A 346 19.31 -1.63 -10.73
N LEU A 347 20.60 -1.29 -10.65
CA LEU A 347 21.07 -0.18 -9.82
C LEU A 347 20.61 1.19 -10.35
N GLU A 348 20.45 1.35 -11.67
CA GLU A 348 19.89 2.56 -12.26
C GLU A 348 18.39 2.69 -11.96
N GLN A 349 17.63 1.58 -12.00
CA GLN A 349 16.22 1.57 -11.59
C GLN A 349 16.04 1.94 -10.11
N ILE A 350 16.94 1.49 -9.24
CA ILE A 350 16.96 1.87 -7.83
C ILE A 350 17.32 3.36 -7.70
N ALA A 351 18.39 3.79 -8.36
CA ALA A 351 18.91 5.15 -8.26
C ALA A 351 17.95 6.21 -8.81
N ILE A 352 17.30 5.97 -9.95
CA ILE A 352 16.35 6.91 -10.55
C ILE A 352 15.16 7.15 -9.60
N MET A 353 14.66 6.12 -8.92
CA MET A 353 13.59 6.26 -7.94
C MET A 353 14.07 6.90 -6.64
N ALA A 354 15.24 6.53 -6.15
CA ALA A 354 15.81 7.09 -4.92
C ALA A 354 16.04 8.62 -5.02
N GLN A 355 16.33 9.12 -6.23
CA GLN A 355 16.52 10.56 -6.49
C GLN A 355 15.29 11.27 -7.06
N ALA A 356 14.19 10.55 -7.30
CA ALA A 356 13.02 11.09 -7.98
C ALA A 356 12.34 12.18 -7.14
N GLU A 357 12.04 13.31 -7.76
CA GLU A 357 11.07 14.28 -7.26
C GLU A 357 9.65 13.83 -7.63
N MET A 358 9.46 13.37 -8.88
CA MET A 358 8.17 12.93 -9.37
C MET A 358 8.28 11.86 -10.44
N MET A 359 7.59 10.73 -10.23
CA MET A 359 7.39 9.68 -11.21
C MET A 359 5.90 9.67 -11.59
N ILE A 360 5.58 9.64 -12.89
CA ILE A 360 4.20 9.51 -13.37
C ILE A 360 4.12 8.30 -14.29
N SER A 361 3.10 7.46 -14.14
CA SER A 361 2.91 6.32 -15.03
C SER A 361 1.47 5.84 -15.02
N HIS A 362 1.09 5.11 -16.06
CA HIS A 362 -0.11 4.29 -16.01
C HIS A 362 0.10 3.00 -15.20
N HIS A 363 -0.96 2.50 -14.58
CA HIS A 363 -0.93 1.32 -13.70
C HIS A 363 -0.20 0.12 -14.32
N GLY A 364 0.78 -0.45 -13.61
CA GLY A 364 1.51 -1.63 -14.06
C GLY A 364 2.59 -2.10 -13.07
N ALA A 365 3.23 -3.22 -13.39
CA ALA A 365 4.24 -3.83 -12.50
C ALA A 365 5.46 -2.93 -12.25
N GLY A 366 5.73 -1.94 -13.10
CA GLY A 366 6.78 -0.94 -12.88
C GLY A 366 6.61 -0.12 -11.59
N PHE A 367 5.40 -0.02 -11.03
CA PHE A 367 5.17 0.60 -9.72
C PHE A 367 5.85 -0.16 -8.57
N THR A 368 6.33 -1.38 -8.79
CA THR A 368 7.19 -2.09 -7.82
C THR A 368 8.45 -1.29 -7.51
N ASN A 369 8.98 -0.50 -8.47
CA ASN A 369 10.13 0.38 -8.25
C ASN A 369 9.85 1.51 -7.25
N MET A 370 8.57 1.79 -6.92
CA MET A 370 8.19 2.66 -5.79
C MET A 370 8.83 2.21 -4.47
N LEU A 371 9.18 0.92 -4.33
CA LEU A 371 9.94 0.40 -3.19
C LEU A 371 11.22 1.19 -2.92
N PHE A 372 11.85 1.77 -3.95
CA PHE A 372 13.13 2.47 -3.85
C PHE A 372 12.99 3.99 -3.83
N ALA A 373 11.77 4.53 -3.89
CA ALA A 373 11.51 5.97 -3.91
C ALA A 373 11.97 6.67 -2.63
N SER A 374 12.34 7.96 -2.70
CA SER A 374 12.52 8.77 -1.49
C SER A 374 11.16 9.06 -0.82
N PRO A 375 11.10 9.29 0.51
CA PRO A 375 9.87 9.72 1.17
C PRO A 375 9.26 11.00 0.56
N ASP A 376 10.08 11.86 -0.03
CA ASP A 376 9.61 13.10 -0.65
C ASP A 376 9.12 12.93 -2.10
N THR A 377 9.37 11.77 -2.72
CA THR A 377 8.97 11.49 -4.09
C THR A 377 7.45 11.43 -4.20
N TYR A 378 6.90 12.14 -5.21
CA TYR A 378 5.54 11.93 -5.67
C TYR A 378 5.51 10.81 -6.72
N VAL A 379 4.85 9.70 -6.40
CA VAL A 379 4.62 8.60 -7.34
C VAL A 379 3.17 8.67 -7.79
N ILE A 380 2.94 9.08 -9.04
CA ILE A 380 1.62 9.37 -9.59
C ILE A 380 1.17 8.25 -10.53
N GLU A 381 0.09 7.58 -10.17
CA GLU A 381 -0.54 6.52 -10.96
C GLU A 381 -1.73 7.05 -11.76
N LEU A 382 -1.77 6.72 -13.04
CA LEU A 382 -2.94 6.88 -13.90
C LEU A 382 -3.63 5.52 -14.03
N GLY A 383 -4.88 5.44 -13.62
CA GLY A 383 -5.65 4.21 -13.62
C GLY A 383 -7.12 4.42 -13.92
N THR A 384 -7.90 3.38 -13.72
CA THR A 384 -9.36 3.38 -13.90
C THR A 384 -10.08 3.02 -12.61
N LEU A 385 -11.41 3.11 -12.57
CA LEU A 385 -12.20 2.59 -11.45
C LEU A 385 -11.92 1.10 -11.15
N GLN A 386 -11.64 0.31 -12.19
CA GLN A 386 -11.26 -1.10 -12.02
C GLN A 386 -9.90 -1.22 -11.30
N THR A 387 -8.94 -0.36 -11.66
CA THR A 387 -7.63 -0.30 -10.97
C THR A 387 -7.82 0.06 -9.50
N ALA A 388 -8.61 1.10 -9.21
CA ALA A 388 -8.96 1.51 -7.85
C ALA A 388 -9.49 0.33 -7.03
N LYS A 389 -10.48 -0.41 -7.59
CA LYS A 389 -11.17 -1.50 -6.90
C LYS A 389 -10.33 -2.77 -6.71
N LYS A 390 -9.45 -3.11 -7.66
CA LYS A 390 -8.86 -4.45 -7.77
C LYS A 390 -7.34 -4.49 -7.60
N ARG A 391 -6.63 -3.37 -7.79
CA ARG A 391 -5.16 -3.37 -7.92
C ARG A 391 -4.46 -2.23 -7.17
N TRP A 392 -5.17 -1.19 -6.77
CA TRP A 392 -4.59 -0.05 -6.07
C TRP A 392 -3.90 -0.45 -4.75
N ALA A 393 -4.55 -1.36 -4.02
CA ALA A 393 -4.07 -1.93 -2.76
C ALA A 393 -2.74 -2.70 -2.89
N ASP A 394 -2.43 -3.25 -4.08
CA ASP A 394 -1.25 -4.09 -4.30
C ASP A 394 0.06 -3.32 -4.05
N PHE A 395 0.04 -2.00 -4.24
CA PHE A 395 1.23 -1.14 -4.11
C PHE A 395 1.28 -0.35 -2.80
N TRP A 396 0.28 -0.45 -1.93
CA TRP A 396 0.33 0.20 -0.62
C TRP A 396 1.52 -0.29 0.23
N PRO A 397 1.87 -1.59 0.26
CA PRO A 397 3.07 -2.05 0.96
C PRO A 397 4.36 -1.38 0.49
N HIS A 398 4.50 -1.08 -0.80
CA HIS A 398 5.66 -0.38 -1.37
C HIS A 398 5.69 1.10 -0.98
N ALA A 399 4.52 1.74 -0.90
CA ALA A 399 4.39 3.10 -0.38
C ALA A 399 4.72 3.13 1.13
N ILE A 400 4.26 2.13 1.89
CA ILE A 400 4.60 2.01 3.32
C ILE A 400 6.11 1.78 3.49
N ALA A 401 6.72 0.95 2.65
CA ALA A 401 8.16 0.69 2.72
C ALA A 401 8.99 1.95 2.40
N SER A 402 8.59 2.70 1.38
CA SER A 402 9.32 3.89 0.90
C SER A 402 8.99 5.17 1.65
N GLN A 403 7.82 5.22 2.28
CA GLN A 403 7.18 6.41 2.84
C GLN A 403 6.96 7.52 1.80
N CYS A 404 6.94 7.19 0.51
CA CYS A 404 6.70 8.15 -0.56
C CYS A 404 5.24 8.62 -0.57
N ARG A 405 4.97 9.63 -1.41
CA ARG A 405 3.62 10.16 -1.64
C ARG A 405 3.00 9.46 -2.86
N TYR A 406 2.18 8.44 -2.63
CA TYR A 406 1.53 7.64 -3.68
C TYR A 406 0.16 8.22 -4.05
N ILE A 407 0.06 8.82 -5.24
CA ILE A 407 -1.12 9.56 -5.68
C ILE A 407 -1.71 8.89 -6.93
N SER A 408 -2.99 8.51 -6.91
CA SER A 408 -3.64 7.89 -8.06
C SER A 408 -4.72 8.79 -8.65
N PHE A 409 -4.67 9.02 -9.96
CA PHE A 409 -5.73 9.65 -10.73
C PHE A 409 -6.49 8.57 -11.51
N PHE A 410 -7.77 8.40 -11.17
CA PHE A 410 -8.66 7.44 -11.80
C PHE A 410 -9.49 8.15 -12.89
N ALA A 411 -9.20 7.79 -14.14
CA ALA A 411 -9.82 8.31 -15.34
C ALA A 411 -10.74 7.25 -15.99
N ASP A 412 -10.95 7.36 -17.30
CA ASP A 412 -11.92 6.58 -18.05
C ASP A 412 -11.36 5.22 -18.49
N PHE A 413 -12.26 4.27 -18.77
CA PHE A 413 -11.89 3.05 -19.45
C PHE A 413 -11.63 3.35 -20.93
N SER A 414 -10.52 2.84 -21.47
CA SER A 414 -10.27 2.85 -22.91
C SER A 414 -11.06 1.73 -23.59
N SER A 415 -12.38 1.90 -23.69
CA SER A 415 -13.34 0.96 -24.26
C SER A 415 -14.38 1.67 -25.14
N GLU A 416 -15.15 0.91 -25.91
CA GLU A 416 -16.26 1.45 -26.73
C GLU A 416 -17.32 2.15 -25.88
N ASP A 417 -17.60 1.60 -24.69
CA ASP A 417 -18.47 2.21 -23.68
C ASP A 417 -17.69 2.44 -22.38
N PRO A 418 -17.24 3.68 -22.11
CA PRO A 418 -16.53 4.04 -20.87
C PRO A 418 -17.42 4.05 -19.61
N LEU A 419 -18.75 3.98 -19.74
CA LEU A 419 -19.66 3.95 -18.58
C LEU A 419 -19.87 2.55 -18.02
N LYS A 420 -19.64 1.52 -18.85
CA LYS A 420 -19.76 0.11 -18.48
C LYS A 420 -18.48 -0.36 -17.78
N GLU A 421 -18.62 -0.78 -16.52
CA GLU A 421 -17.51 -1.36 -15.76
C GLU A 421 -17.11 -2.73 -16.35
N PRO A 422 -15.82 -2.92 -16.71
CA PRO A 422 -15.35 -4.20 -17.22
C PRO A 422 -15.36 -5.29 -16.15
N ASP A 423 -15.63 -6.52 -16.57
CA ASP A 423 -15.51 -7.69 -15.73
C ASP A 423 -14.02 -8.06 -15.60
N PHE A 424 -13.50 -8.10 -14.38
CA PHE A 424 -12.07 -8.33 -14.19
C PHE A 424 -11.63 -9.75 -14.60
N ALA A 425 -12.46 -10.77 -14.38
CA ALA A 425 -12.13 -12.16 -14.66
C ALA A 425 -12.14 -12.42 -16.18
N ARG A 426 -13.12 -11.86 -16.88
CA ARG A 426 -13.28 -12.00 -18.33
C ARG A 426 -12.41 -11.04 -19.12
N ASP A 427 -12.44 -9.75 -18.78
CA ASP A 427 -11.86 -8.67 -19.61
C ASP A 427 -10.42 -8.33 -19.19
N GLY A 428 -9.98 -8.79 -18.02
CA GLY A 428 -8.69 -8.44 -17.45
C GLY A 428 -8.60 -6.94 -17.10
N ILE A 429 -7.38 -6.40 -17.09
CA ILE A 429 -7.16 -4.96 -16.87
C ILE A 429 -7.41 -4.20 -18.16
N VAL A 430 -8.48 -3.42 -18.21
CA VAL A 430 -8.77 -2.51 -19.33
C VAL A 430 -7.86 -1.27 -19.25
N PRO A 431 -7.24 -0.85 -20.37
CA PRO A 431 -6.36 0.31 -20.38
C PRO A 431 -7.09 1.61 -19.99
N THR A 432 -6.30 2.59 -19.55
CA THR A 432 -6.81 3.89 -19.11
C THR A 432 -6.93 4.85 -20.29
N SER A 433 -7.99 5.65 -20.31
CA SER A 433 -8.16 6.80 -21.21
C SER A 433 -8.22 8.07 -20.40
N VAL A 434 -7.33 9.01 -20.68
CA VAL A 434 -7.29 10.33 -20.05
C VAL A 434 -7.81 11.36 -21.05
N SER A 435 -8.98 11.90 -20.78
CA SER A 435 -9.55 13.00 -21.57
C SER A 435 -8.71 14.28 -21.43
N SER A 436 -8.91 15.25 -22.32
CA SER A 436 -8.25 16.56 -22.23
C SER A 436 -8.55 17.27 -20.90
N GLY A 437 -9.79 17.17 -20.40
CA GLY A 437 -10.18 17.68 -19.08
C GLY A 437 -9.51 16.92 -17.92
N GLY A 438 -9.34 15.60 -18.04
CA GLY A 438 -8.58 14.80 -17.09
C GLY A 438 -7.10 15.18 -17.07
N ALA A 439 -6.48 15.31 -18.24
CA ALA A 439 -5.09 15.74 -18.39
C ALA A 439 -4.87 17.15 -17.81
N ALA A 440 -5.80 18.08 -18.04
CA ALA A 440 -5.73 19.43 -17.46
C ALA A 440 -5.78 19.39 -15.92
N GLN A 441 -6.61 18.53 -15.33
CA GLN A 441 -6.68 18.37 -13.87
C GLN A 441 -5.39 17.75 -13.29
N VAL A 442 -4.83 16.75 -13.95
CA VAL A 442 -3.53 16.14 -13.55
C VAL A 442 -2.42 17.17 -13.67
N MET A 443 -2.34 17.91 -14.78
CA MET A 443 -1.33 18.93 -14.99
C MET A 443 -1.46 20.08 -13.99
N ALA A 444 -2.67 20.58 -13.71
CA ALA A 444 -2.88 21.63 -12.71
C ALA A 444 -2.36 21.20 -11.32
N PHE A 445 -2.59 19.95 -10.95
CA PHE A 445 -2.04 19.36 -9.73
C PHE A 445 -0.51 19.29 -9.76
N VAL A 446 0.08 18.69 -10.81
CA VAL A 446 1.53 18.55 -10.97
C VAL A 446 2.24 19.91 -10.92
N VAL A 447 1.78 20.90 -11.69
CA VAL A 447 2.43 22.21 -11.71
C VAL A 447 2.32 22.94 -10.37
N THR A 448 1.21 22.75 -9.65
CA THR A 448 1.05 23.31 -8.29
C THR A 448 2.05 22.69 -7.31
N LEU A 449 2.25 21.37 -7.36
CA LEU A 449 3.30 20.69 -6.56
C LEU A 449 4.70 21.21 -6.88
N LEU A 450 4.96 21.57 -8.15
CA LEU A 450 6.21 22.20 -8.60
C LEU A 450 6.30 23.70 -8.25
N GLY A 451 5.38 24.24 -7.46
CA GLY A 451 5.35 25.65 -7.05
C GLY A 451 4.89 26.62 -8.14
N ARG A 452 4.34 26.12 -9.25
CA ARG A 452 3.75 26.93 -10.33
C ARG A 452 2.25 27.01 -10.11
N LEU A 453 1.79 28.18 -9.66
CA LEU A 453 0.39 28.38 -9.30
C LEU A 453 -0.46 28.66 -10.56
N PRO A 454 -1.32 27.72 -11.01
CA PRO A 454 -2.21 27.96 -12.16
C PRO A 454 -3.25 29.04 -11.84
N THR A 455 -3.85 29.64 -12.86
CA THR A 455 -5.05 30.47 -12.69
C THR A 455 -6.26 29.55 -12.77
N VAL A 456 -7.12 29.60 -11.76
CA VAL A 456 -8.28 28.71 -11.64
C VAL A 456 -9.54 29.54 -11.90
N PRO A 457 -10.50 29.05 -12.71
CA PRO A 457 -11.60 29.89 -13.20
C PRO A 457 -12.69 30.17 -12.17
N ASP A 458 -12.87 29.29 -11.19
CA ASP A 458 -13.96 29.35 -10.22
C ASP A 458 -13.57 28.72 -8.86
N ASP A 459 -14.38 29.01 -7.85
CA ASP A 459 -14.16 28.59 -6.46
C ASP A 459 -14.26 27.08 -6.27
N LYS A 460 -15.15 26.39 -7.00
CA LYS A 460 -15.29 24.92 -6.93
C LYS A 460 -14.05 24.23 -7.49
N SER A 461 -13.58 24.67 -8.66
CA SER A 461 -12.36 24.17 -9.28
C SER A 461 -11.14 24.41 -8.39
N LEU A 462 -11.08 25.58 -7.73
CA LEU A 462 -10.02 25.92 -6.78
C LEU A 462 -10.08 25.02 -5.54
N ALA A 463 -11.26 24.80 -4.98
CA ALA A 463 -11.45 23.92 -3.83
C ALA A 463 -11.03 22.48 -4.16
N VAL A 464 -11.38 21.98 -5.34
CA VAL A 464 -10.96 20.64 -5.80
C VAL A 464 -9.44 20.56 -5.90
N LEU A 465 -8.79 21.49 -6.58
CA LEU A 465 -7.33 21.47 -6.75
C LEU A 465 -6.59 21.62 -5.42
N ALA A 466 -6.92 22.63 -4.62
CA ALA A 466 -6.27 22.88 -3.34
C ALA A 466 -6.48 21.72 -2.35
N LYS A 467 -7.66 21.08 -2.35
CA LYS A 467 -7.92 19.90 -1.51
C LYS A 467 -7.09 18.70 -1.92
N ARG A 468 -6.92 18.48 -3.23
CA ARG A 468 -6.05 17.40 -3.76
C ARG A 468 -4.60 17.65 -3.35
N VAL A 469 -4.10 18.87 -3.51
CA VAL A 469 -2.73 19.26 -3.16
C VAL A 469 -2.48 19.11 -1.65
N LEU A 470 -3.41 19.57 -0.81
CA LEU A 470 -3.34 19.38 0.64
C LEU A 470 -3.32 17.90 1.03
N LYS A 471 -4.24 17.10 0.47
CA LYS A 471 -4.30 15.64 0.71
C LYS A 471 -3.01 14.93 0.27
N ALA A 472 -2.35 15.43 -0.77
CA ALA A 472 -1.06 14.94 -1.22
C ALA A 472 0.11 15.35 -0.31
N GLY A 473 -0.13 15.93 0.86
CA GLY A 473 0.88 16.33 1.83
C GLY A 473 1.63 17.61 1.45
N ALA A 474 1.10 18.42 0.52
CA ALA A 474 1.72 19.65 0.02
C ALA A 474 1.00 20.90 0.55
N ALA A 475 0.94 21.04 1.88
CA ALA A 475 0.17 22.10 2.52
C ALA A 475 0.67 23.52 2.16
N ASP A 476 1.99 23.71 2.00
CA ASP A 476 2.57 24.99 1.57
C ASP A 476 2.11 25.38 0.15
N GLN A 477 2.10 24.43 -0.78
CA GLN A 477 1.68 24.66 -2.15
C GLN A 477 0.16 24.91 -2.24
N ALA A 478 -0.64 24.20 -1.42
CA ALA A 478 -2.07 24.45 -1.32
C ALA A 478 -2.36 25.85 -0.74
N LEU A 479 -1.62 26.26 0.30
CA LEU A 479 -1.72 27.59 0.89
C LEU A 479 -1.37 28.67 -0.13
N ALA A 480 -0.23 28.55 -0.82
CA ALA A 480 0.19 29.50 -1.84
C ALA A 480 -0.84 29.62 -2.99
N LEU A 481 -1.45 28.50 -3.39
CA LEU A 481 -2.53 28.48 -4.39
C LEU A 481 -3.77 29.24 -3.91
N LEU A 482 -4.19 29.04 -2.66
CA LEU A 482 -5.34 29.75 -2.08
C LEU A 482 -5.06 31.25 -1.91
N GLU A 483 -3.84 31.62 -1.50
CA GLU A 483 -3.42 33.02 -1.37
C GLU A 483 -3.41 33.75 -2.70
N LYS A 484 -2.97 33.11 -3.79
CA LYS A 484 -3.07 33.66 -5.15
C LYS A 484 -4.51 34.01 -5.53
N HIS A 485 -5.49 33.27 -5.01
CA HIS A 485 -6.92 33.44 -5.32
C HIS A 485 -7.71 33.99 -4.12
N ARG A 486 -7.08 34.83 -3.28
CA ARG A 486 -7.64 35.29 -2.00
C ARG A 486 -9.05 35.89 -2.12
N GLU A 487 -9.36 36.58 -3.21
CA GLU A 487 -10.70 37.13 -3.46
C GLU A 487 -11.78 36.05 -3.44
N MET A 488 -11.55 34.91 -4.12
CA MET A 488 -12.47 33.76 -4.11
C MET A 488 -12.55 33.11 -2.73
N VAL A 489 -11.43 33.05 -2.02
CA VAL A 489 -11.36 32.42 -0.69
C VAL A 489 -12.27 33.15 0.30
N THR A 490 -12.23 34.47 0.34
CA THR A 490 -12.97 35.28 1.33
C THR A 490 -14.48 35.18 1.22
N THR A 491 -15.01 34.75 0.08
CA THR A 491 -16.46 34.66 -0.18
C THR A 491 -16.98 33.22 -0.14
N SER A 492 -16.09 32.22 -0.05
CA SER A 492 -16.44 30.80 -0.07
C SER A 492 -16.13 30.12 1.27
N LEU A 493 -17.16 29.54 1.88
CA LEU A 493 -17.03 28.76 3.11
C LEU A 493 -16.03 27.61 2.94
N ASP A 494 -16.15 26.85 1.85
CA ASP A 494 -15.34 25.66 1.62
C ASP A 494 -13.86 26.02 1.47
N LEU A 495 -13.56 27.13 0.81
CA LEU A 495 -12.20 27.64 0.67
C LEU A 495 -11.64 28.19 2.01
N CYS A 496 -12.46 28.87 2.81
CA CYS A 496 -12.04 29.30 4.16
C CYS A 496 -11.71 28.10 5.07
N LEU A 497 -12.55 27.05 5.03
CA LEU A 497 -12.29 25.83 5.80
C LEU A 497 -11.03 25.10 5.32
N LEU A 498 -10.81 25.07 4.00
CA LEU A 498 -9.62 24.46 3.42
C LEU A 498 -8.35 25.27 3.75
N LEU A 499 -8.43 26.60 3.78
CA LEU A 499 -7.35 27.46 4.26
C LEU A 499 -7.00 27.15 5.71
N ALA A 500 -8.01 26.98 6.57
CA ALA A 500 -7.81 26.54 7.96
C ALA A 500 -7.15 25.16 8.03
N ASP A 501 -7.57 24.22 7.18
CA ASP A 501 -6.96 22.88 7.11
C ASP A 501 -5.48 22.93 6.65
N CYS A 502 -5.12 23.86 5.75
CA CYS A 502 -3.72 24.09 5.36
C CYS A 502 -2.89 24.61 6.55
N HIS A 503 -3.38 25.64 7.26
CA HIS A 503 -2.69 26.17 8.44
C HIS A 503 -2.58 25.13 9.57
N LYS A 504 -3.59 24.28 9.74
CA LYS A 504 -3.53 23.16 10.68
C LYS A 504 -2.43 22.17 10.31
N ALA A 505 -2.32 21.80 9.04
CA ALA A 505 -1.28 20.89 8.55
C ALA A 505 0.14 21.47 8.69
N LEU A 506 0.27 22.79 8.67
CA LEU A 506 1.53 23.52 8.87
C LEU A 506 1.80 23.90 10.33
N GLU A 507 0.98 23.43 11.28
CA GLU A 507 1.08 23.76 12.71
C GLU A 507 1.06 25.28 13.00
N GLN A 508 0.19 26.02 12.29
CA GLN A 508 0.03 27.47 12.39
C GLN A 508 -1.32 27.86 13.02
N PRO A 509 -1.54 27.60 14.31
CA PRO A 509 -2.88 27.63 14.90
C PRO A 509 -3.49 29.04 14.98
N LYS A 510 -2.67 30.09 15.08
CA LYS A 510 -3.16 31.49 15.01
C LYS A 510 -3.77 31.82 13.65
N SER A 511 -3.14 31.36 12.56
CA SER A 511 -3.64 31.54 11.20
C SER A 511 -4.83 30.62 10.91
N GLU A 512 -4.81 29.38 11.44
CA GLU A 512 -5.97 28.49 11.43
C GLU A 512 -7.19 29.17 12.06
N LEU A 513 -7.02 29.78 13.24
CA LEU A 513 -8.11 30.46 13.94
C LEU A 513 -8.71 31.61 13.12
N ILE A 514 -7.87 32.43 12.48
CA ILE A 514 -8.32 33.52 11.60
C ILE A 514 -9.14 32.97 10.42
N ALA A 515 -8.68 31.90 9.78
CA ALA A 515 -9.39 31.26 8.68
C ALA A 515 -10.73 30.64 9.13
N LEU A 516 -10.77 30.06 10.35
CA LEU A 516 -12.01 29.54 10.93
C LEU A 516 -13.03 30.64 11.27
N GLU A 517 -12.57 31.80 11.77
CA GLU A 517 -13.43 32.96 11.99
C GLU A 517 -14.02 33.49 10.66
N GLN A 518 -13.23 33.50 9.59
CA GLN A 518 -13.73 33.85 8.24
C GLN A 518 -14.76 32.83 7.74
N ALA A 519 -14.49 31.52 7.90
CA ALA A 519 -15.44 30.47 7.58
C ALA A 519 -16.76 30.63 8.35
N PHE A 520 -16.69 30.97 9.64
CA PHE A 520 -17.89 31.22 10.45
C PHE A 520 -18.67 32.45 9.95
N LYS A 521 -17.99 33.55 9.59
CA LYS A 521 -18.63 34.74 9.01
C LYS A 521 -19.34 34.41 7.69
N ALA A 522 -18.76 33.53 6.87
CA ALA A 522 -19.37 33.09 5.61
C ALA A 522 -20.63 32.22 5.82
N GLN A 523 -20.65 31.36 6.84
CA GLN A 523 -21.84 30.57 7.21
C GLN A 523 -22.00 30.40 8.73
N PRO A 524 -22.65 31.35 9.42
CA PRO A 524 -22.83 31.30 10.87
C PRO A 524 -23.69 30.13 11.35
N THR A 525 -24.55 29.59 10.47
CA THR A 525 -25.45 28.47 10.78
C THR A 525 -24.73 27.11 10.88
N ARG A 526 -23.43 27.05 10.58
CA ARG A 526 -22.63 25.83 10.67
C ARG A 526 -21.98 25.68 12.05
N TRP A 527 -22.68 25.04 12.98
CA TRP A 527 -22.18 24.81 14.34
C TRP A 527 -20.83 24.07 14.41
N GLN A 528 -20.50 23.21 13.43
CA GLN A 528 -19.22 22.50 13.41
C GLN A 528 -18.02 23.47 13.32
N THR A 529 -18.20 24.63 12.68
CA THR A 529 -17.15 25.65 12.60
C THR A 529 -16.86 26.24 13.98
N LEU A 530 -17.89 26.48 14.80
CA LEU A 530 -17.72 26.92 16.19
C LEU A 530 -16.97 25.89 17.04
N ILE A 531 -17.26 24.60 16.86
CA ILE A 531 -16.51 23.53 17.56
C ILE A 531 -15.03 23.54 17.18
N ARG A 532 -14.71 23.69 15.89
CA ARG A 532 -13.32 23.81 15.42
C ARG A 532 -12.64 25.05 16.02
N ILE A 533 -13.33 26.19 16.08
CA ILE A 533 -12.84 27.42 16.72
C ILE A 533 -12.51 27.18 18.19
N ILE A 534 -13.38 26.50 18.95
CA ILE A 534 -13.15 26.21 20.38
C ILE A 534 -11.87 25.40 20.56
N TRP A 535 -11.70 24.32 19.79
CA TRP A 535 -10.50 23.48 19.88
C TRP A 535 -9.22 24.22 19.47
N CYS A 536 -9.27 24.97 18.37
CA CYS A 536 -8.12 25.75 17.90
C CYS A 536 -7.77 26.89 18.88
N ALA A 537 -8.77 27.58 19.44
CA ALA A 537 -8.58 28.61 20.44
C ALA A 537 -8.01 28.05 21.75
N ASN A 538 -8.39 26.82 22.14
CA ASN A 538 -7.77 26.12 23.27
C ASN A 538 -6.29 25.85 23.02
N HIS A 539 -5.96 25.35 21.84
CA HIS A 539 -4.58 25.15 21.44
C HIS A 539 -3.77 26.48 21.34
N CYS A 540 -4.44 27.60 21.02
CA CYS A 540 -3.83 28.94 21.01
C CYS A 540 -3.79 29.64 22.37
N GLU A 541 -4.31 29.03 23.45
CA GLU A 541 -4.47 29.67 24.77
C GLU A 541 -5.27 31.00 24.70
N ARG A 542 -6.41 30.98 24.00
CA ARG A 542 -7.32 32.12 23.81
C ARG A 542 -8.66 31.93 24.53
N PRO A 543 -8.72 32.00 25.87
CA PRO A 543 -9.92 31.74 26.66
C PRO A 543 -11.12 32.63 26.27
N GLN A 544 -10.87 33.88 25.91
CA GLN A 544 -11.89 34.82 25.46
C GLN A 544 -12.60 34.37 24.17
N VAL A 545 -11.88 33.74 23.25
CA VAL A 545 -12.46 33.22 21.99
C VAL A 545 -13.27 31.97 22.27
N ILE A 546 -12.81 31.12 23.19
CA ILE A 546 -13.55 29.94 23.65
C ILE A 546 -14.88 30.35 24.27
N ARG A 547 -14.88 31.32 25.20
CA ARG A 547 -16.11 31.86 25.82
C ARG A 547 -17.08 32.41 24.79
N TRP A 548 -16.58 33.21 23.85
CA TRP A 548 -17.40 33.74 22.76
C TRP A 548 -18.04 32.63 21.92
N ALA A 549 -17.24 31.65 21.49
CA ALA A 549 -17.71 30.55 20.65
C ALA A 549 -18.71 29.65 21.38
N LEU A 550 -18.50 29.39 22.68
CA LEU A 550 -19.45 28.66 23.53
C LEU A 550 -20.76 29.42 23.70
N SER A 551 -20.70 30.73 23.98
CA SER A 551 -21.90 31.57 24.08
C SER A 551 -22.70 31.59 22.77
N ARG A 552 -22.02 31.65 21.62
CA ARG A 552 -22.68 31.49 20.31
C ARG A 552 -23.31 30.11 20.16
N LEU A 553 -22.59 29.05 20.51
CA LEU A 553 -23.09 27.69 20.44
C LEU A 553 -24.31 27.48 21.34
N GLU A 554 -24.33 28.07 22.53
CA GLU A 554 -25.45 28.01 23.47
C GLU A 554 -26.70 28.73 22.94
N VAL A 555 -26.52 29.93 22.40
CA VAL A 555 -27.63 30.75 21.87
C VAL A 555 -28.19 30.15 20.58
N ASP A 556 -27.31 29.79 19.64
CA ASP A 556 -27.72 29.38 18.30
C ASP A 556 -27.98 27.86 18.18
N PHE A 557 -27.38 27.05 19.07
CA PHE A 557 -27.44 25.57 19.04
C PHE A 557 -27.46 24.92 20.45
N PRO A 558 -28.46 25.20 21.29
CA PRO A 558 -28.46 24.84 22.72
C PRO A 558 -28.25 23.33 22.99
N GLU A 559 -28.84 22.44 22.17
CA GLU A 559 -28.64 20.99 22.31
C GLU A 559 -27.20 20.55 22.02
N ARG A 560 -26.54 21.20 21.04
CA ARG A 560 -25.15 20.91 20.69
C ARG A 560 -24.21 21.44 21.75
N HIS A 561 -24.50 22.62 22.30
CA HIS A 561 -23.78 23.16 23.44
C HIS A 561 -23.84 22.21 24.65
N ALA A 562 -25.04 21.80 25.06
CA ALA A 562 -25.22 20.88 26.18
C ALA A 562 -24.46 19.55 25.98
N THR A 563 -24.52 18.98 24.78
CA THR A 563 -23.77 17.77 24.42
C THR A 563 -22.25 17.99 24.50
N PHE A 564 -21.76 19.11 23.98
CA PHE A 564 -20.33 19.42 23.96
C PHE A 564 -19.78 19.61 25.38
N VAL A 565 -20.43 20.41 26.21
CA VAL A 565 -20.01 20.67 27.61
C VAL A 565 -20.09 19.41 28.47
N LYS A 566 -21.08 18.53 28.24
CA LYS A 566 -21.20 17.26 28.95
C LYS A 566 -19.99 16.33 28.71
N ASN A 567 -19.45 16.34 27.49
CA ASN A 567 -18.39 15.42 27.08
C ASN A 567 -16.96 15.96 27.31
N HIS A 568 -16.82 17.24 27.69
CA HIS A 568 -15.52 17.91 27.78
C HIS A 568 -15.41 18.77 29.05
N ASP A 569 -15.01 18.14 30.16
CA ASP A 569 -14.96 18.81 31.48
C ASP A 569 -14.00 20.01 31.52
N TRP A 570 -12.92 20.00 30.72
CA TRP A 570 -11.96 21.10 30.64
C TRP A 570 -12.63 22.45 30.28
N VAL A 571 -13.72 22.40 29.51
CA VAL A 571 -14.46 23.58 29.05
C VAL A 571 -15.03 24.36 30.23
N ARG A 572 -15.40 23.69 31.32
CA ARG A 572 -15.98 24.32 32.54
C ARG A 572 -14.99 25.20 33.29
N PHE A 573 -13.69 25.01 33.07
CA PHE A 573 -12.63 25.80 33.71
C PHE A 573 -12.23 27.02 32.87
N VAL A 574 -12.74 27.13 31.64
CA VAL A 574 -12.44 28.20 30.68
C VAL A 574 -13.66 29.05 30.37
N ALA A 575 -14.86 28.46 30.42
CA ALA A 575 -16.17 29.10 30.24
C ALA A 575 -16.40 30.28 31.20
#